data_AF-A0A183J0K2-F1
#
_entry.id   AF-A0A183J0K2-F1
#
_cell.length_a   1.000
_cell.length_b   1.000
_cell.length_c   1.000
_cell.angle_alpha   90.00
_cell.angle_beta   90.00
_cell.angle_gamma   90.00
#
_symmetry.space_group_name_H-M   'P 1'
#
loop_
_entity.id
_entity.type
_entity.pdbx_description
1 polymer ?
#
loop_
_entity_poly.entity_id
_entity_poly.type
_entity_poly.pdbx_seq_one_letter_code
_entity_poly.pdbx_strand_id
1 'polypeptide(L)'
;MSDSSSSVKTSDSEDSNIEQVPRKFTTKEKIVLLSALINHRPVGVNRHFAMLCILDRLKQAGIECTNDDVWTFLRTLYNLEKIEEMEPPIPFIAKRIDFDTQVGKFLDSKGEEEETASQEEAKPSGTHTAEEGDEPSIPDDCPLSLLVNRAKRLH
;
A
#
# COMPACT_ATOMS: atom_id res chain seq x y z
N MET A 1 -7.59 -11.85 62.88
CA MET A 1 -7.41 -11.61 61.44
C MET A 1 -6.89 -10.20 61.31
N SER A 2 -5.93 -9.96 60.43
CA SER A 2 -5.16 -8.71 60.38
C SER A 2 -5.05 -8.24 58.94
N ASP A 3 -5.93 -7.32 58.55
CA ASP A 3 -6.00 -6.83 57.17
C ASP A 3 -5.06 -5.64 56.97
N SER A 4 -3.85 -5.95 56.49
CA SER A 4 -2.86 -4.96 56.08
C SER A 4 -3.16 -4.44 54.67
N SER A 5 -3.84 -3.30 54.56
CA SER A 5 -4.02 -2.62 53.27
C SER A 5 -2.67 -2.25 52.65
N SER A 6 -2.33 -2.86 51.51
CA SER A 6 -1.13 -2.52 50.76
C SER A 6 -1.30 -1.21 49.99
N SER A 7 -0.45 -0.23 50.30
CA SER A 7 -0.34 1.00 49.50
C SER A 7 0.41 0.69 48.21
N VAL A 8 -0.34 0.44 47.13
CA VAL A 8 0.24 0.33 45.78
C VAL A 8 0.68 1.72 45.34
N LYS A 9 1.99 2.00 45.45
CA LYS A 9 2.60 3.12 44.75
C LYS A 9 2.56 2.83 43.24
N THR A 10 1.74 3.57 42.52
CA THR A 10 1.97 3.82 41.10
C THR A 10 3.23 4.67 40.98
N SER A 11 4.33 4.06 40.56
CA SER A 11 5.49 4.81 40.09
C SER A 11 5.16 5.38 38.72
N ASP A 12 5.27 6.70 38.53
CA ASP A 12 5.27 7.28 37.20
C ASP A 12 6.46 6.74 36.40
N SER A 13 6.19 6.29 35.18
CA SER A 13 7.24 5.94 34.22
C SER A 13 7.78 7.23 33.63
N GLU A 14 8.96 7.65 34.07
CA GLU A 14 9.66 8.78 33.47
C GLU A 14 9.99 8.44 32.00
N ASP A 15 9.37 9.14 31.04
CA ASP A 15 9.67 8.99 29.61
C ASP A 15 11.10 9.44 29.32
N SER A 16 12.05 8.50 29.43
CA SER A 16 13.46 8.74 29.19
C SER A 16 13.67 9.09 27.72
N ASN A 17 13.85 10.38 27.44
CA ASN A 17 14.18 10.89 26.11
C ASN A 17 15.59 10.44 25.69
N ILE A 18 15.70 9.20 25.21
CA ILE A 18 16.91 8.65 24.64
C ILE A 18 17.05 9.22 23.23
N GLU A 19 17.83 10.31 23.11
CA GLU A 19 18.26 10.86 21.83
C GLU A 19 19.21 9.86 21.13
N GLN A 20 18.63 8.88 20.46
CA GLN A 20 19.36 7.79 19.81
C GLN A 20 20.27 8.33 18.69
N VAL A 21 21.58 8.34 18.96
CA VAL A 21 22.60 8.72 17.96
C VAL A 21 22.46 7.81 16.73
N PRO A 22 22.17 8.36 15.52
CA PRO A 22 21.86 7.53 14.36
C PRO A 22 23.00 6.59 13.95
N ARG A 23 22.70 5.30 13.78
CA ARG A 23 23.64 4.31 13.22
C ARG A 23 24.19 4.81 11.89
N LYS A 24 25.52 4.89 11.78
CA LYS A 24 26.20 5.45 10.61
C LYS A 24 26.26 4.43 9.46
N PHE A 25 25.18 4.34 8.69
CA PHE A 25 25.14 3.57 7.44
C PHE A 25 26.27 4.00 6.49
N THR A 26 27.00 3.03 5.95
CA THR A 26 28.00 3.22 4.89
C THR A 26 27.35 3.50 3.54
N THR A 27 28.09 4.06 2.58
CA THR A 27 27.57 4.35 1.23
C THR A 27 26.98 3.12 0.54
N LYS A 28 27.55 1.91 0.76
CA LYS A 28 27.02 0.67 0.19
C LYS A 28 25.66 0.30 0.78
N GLU A 29 25.53 0.33 2.11
CA GLU A 29 24.24 0.06 2.77
C GLU A 29 23.18 1.10 2.39
N LYS A 30 23.55 2.38 2.27
CA LYS A 30 22.65 3.45 1.82
C LYS A 30 22.10 3.18 0.41
N ILE A 31 22.92 2.66 -0.52
CA ILE A 31 22.46 2.29 -1.87
C ILE A 31 21.43 1.15 -1.81
N VAL A 32 21.66 0.14 -0.96
CA VAL A 32 20.68 -0.97 -0.77
C VAL A 32 19.39 -0.47 -0.13
N LEU A 33 19.47 0.38 0.90
CA LEU A 33 18.30 1.01 1.53
C LEU A 33 17.51 1.85 0.52
N LEU A 34 18.16 2.72 -0.24
CA LEU A 34 17.52 3.53 -1.29
C LEU A 34 16.87 2.64 -2.38
N SER A 35 17.50 1.51 -2.74
CA SER A 35 16.90 0.52 -3.64
C SER A 35 15.67 -0.17 -3.05
N ALA A 36 15.62 -0.41 -1.74
CA ALA A 36 14.43 -0.93 -1.07
C ALA A 36 13.29 0.12 -1.03
N LEU A 37 13.62 1.38 -0.73
CA LEU A 37 12.65 2.48 -0.64
C LEU A 37 11.90 2.78 -1.95
N ILE A 38 12.51 2.50 -3.11
CA ILE A 38 11.85 2.60 -4.43
C ILE A 38 10.65 1.63 -4.53
N ASN A 39 10.74 0.48 -3.86
CA ASN A 39 9.72 -0.58 -3.91
C ASN A 39 8.78 -0.57 -2.69
N HIS A 40 9.23 0.01 -1.57
CA HIS A 40 8.53 0.00 -0.29
C HIS A 40 8.54 1.39 0.33
N ARG A 41 7.39 2.08 0.32
CA ARG A 41 7.26 3.44 0.83
C ARG A 41 7.11 3.41 2.37
N PRO A 42 8.01 4.03 3.18
CA PRO A 42 7.97 3.97 4.65
C PRO A 42 6.99 4.98 5.28
N VAL A 43 5.96 5.35 4.52
CA VAL A 43 4.82 6.19 4.93
C VAL A 43 3.57 5.54 4.35
N GLY A 44 2.44 5.68 5.02
CA GLY A 44 1.28 4.85 4.73
C GLY A 44 0.56 4.39 5.97
N VAL A 45 -0.74 4.12 5.81
CA VAL A 45 -1.46 3.15 6.65
C VAL A 45 -0.64 1.87 6.87
N ASN A 46 0.08 1.43 5.83
CA ASN A 46 0.92 0.22 5.83
C ASN A 46 2.42 0.50 6.09
N ARG A 47 2.81 1.68 6.59
CA ARG A 47 4.23 2.08 6.79
C ARG A 47 5.07 1.06 7.57
N HIS A 48 4.47 0.40 8.56
CA HIS A 48 5.13 -0.62 9.38
C HIS A 48 5.38 -1.92 8.59
N PHE A 49 4.44 -2.35 7.74
CA PHE A 49 4.65 -3.50 6.84
C PHE A 49 5.70 -3.19 5.77
N ALA A 50 5.68 -1.98 5.21
CA ALA A 50 6.71 -1.53 4.28
C ALA A 50 8.11 -1.56 4.92
N MET A 51 8.22 -1.18 6.20
CA MET A 51 9.48 -1.28 6.94
C MET A 51 9.95 -2.72 7.15
N LEU A 52 9.04 -3.68 7.43
CA LEU A 52 9.41 -5.09 7.50
C LEU A 52 10.00 -5.59 6.17
N CYS A 53 9.44 -5.18 5.03
CA CYS A 53 10.00 -5.52 3.71
C CYS A 53 11.37 -4.86 3.47
N ILE A 54 11.58 -3.62 3.92
CA ILE A 54 12.89 -2.93 3.86
C ILE A 54 13.93 -3.66 4.72
N LEU A 55 13.57 -4.04 5.95
CA LEU A 55 14.46 -4.77 6.87
C LEU A 55 14.82 -6.15 6.33
N ASP A 56 13.88 -6.90 5.77
CA ASP A 56 14.18 -8.18 5.14
C ASP A 56 15.08 -8.00 3.91
N ARG A 57 14.86 -6.96 3.10
CA ARG A 57 15.75 -6.64 1.96
C ARG A 57 17.17 -6.27 2.39
N LEU A 58 17.34 -5.57 3.51
CA LEU A 58 18.65 -5.28 4.10
C LEU A 58 19.31 -6.56 4.63
N LYS A 59 18.56 -7.41 5.32
CA LYS A 59 19.02 -8.71 5.82
C LYS A 59 19.44 -9.66 4.70
N GLN A 60 18.69 -9.73 3.59
CA GLN A 60 19.04 -10.46 2.37
C GLN A 60 20.39 -9.99 1.78
N ALA A 61 20.73 -8.71 1.94
CA ALA A 61 22.00 -8.12 1.50
C ALA A 61 23.14 -8.27 2.54
N GLY A 62 22.93 -8.99 3.64
CA GLY A 62 23.90 -9.16 4.72
C GLY A 62 24.06 -7.93 5.62
N ILE A 63 23.08 -7.03 5.65
CA ILE A 63 23.13 -5.78 6.42
C ILE A 63 22.36 -5.96 7.74
N GLU A 64 23.10 -6.18 8.82
CA GLU A 64 22.52 -6.24 10.17
C GLU A 64 22.21 -4.84 10.70
N CYS A 65 20.93 -4.58 10.95
CA CYS A 65 20.37 -3.36 11.54
C CYS A 65 19.00 -3.65 12.16
N THR A 66 18.59 -2.82 13.11
CA THR A 66 17.27 -2.87 13.75
C THR A 66 16.23 -2.05 12.98
N ASN A 67 14.95 -2.24 13.30
CA ASN A 67 13.86 -1.36 12.84
C ASN A 67 14.15 0.12 13.15
N ASP A 68 14.64 0.39 14.37
CA ASP A 68 14.79 1.75 14.87
C ASP A 68 16.02 2.44 14.27
N ASP A 69 17.09 1.69 13.94
CA ASP A 69 18.22 2.19 13.13
C ASP A 69 17.73 2.76 11.79
N VAL A 70 16.84 2.04 11.11
CA VAL A 70 16.34 2.44 9.79
C VAL A 70 15.38 3.63 9.92
N TRP A 71 14.44 3.63 10.87
CA TRP A 71 13.58 4.80 11.12
C TRP A 71 14.37 6.05 11.49
N THR A 72 15.29 5.93 12.44
CA THR A 72 16.13 7.05 12.90
C THR A 72 17.01 7.58 11.77
N PHE A 73 17.62 6.71 10.96
CA PHE A 73 18.37 7.16 9.79
C PHE A 73 17.46 7.80 8.71
N LEU A 74 16.25 7.28 8.46
CA LEU A 74 15.30 7.90 7.53
C LEU A 74 14.85 9.29 7.97
N ARG A 75 14.63 9.52 9.28
CA ARG A 75 14.34 10.85 9.83
C ARG A 75 15.48 11.86 9.58
N THR A 76 16.73 11.42 9.44
CA THR A 76 17.86 12.30 9.07
C THR A 76 17.93 12.62 7.57
N LEU A 77 17.21 11.89 6.72
CA LEU A 77 17.19 12.10 5.27
C LEU A 77 15.89 12.74 4.75
N TYR A 78 14.77 12.46 5.42
CA TYR A 78 13.43 12.83 4.99
C TYR A 78 12.61 13.35 6.17
N ASN A 79 11.89 14.46 5.96
CA ASN A 79 10.78 14.82 6.85
C ASN A 79 9.62 13.85 6.55
N LEU A 80 9.53 12.77 7.32
CA LEU A 80 8.52 11.72 7.14
C LEU A 80 7.10 12.23 7.45
N GLU A 81 6.96 13.07 8.47
CA GLU A 81 5.67 13.66 8.92
C GLU A 81 5.00 14.43 7.78
N LYS A 82 5.73 15.34 7.13
CA LYS A 82 5.24 16.11 5.97
C LYS A 82 4.87 15.23 4.78
N ILE A 83 5.50 14.07 4.60
CA ILE A 83 5.18 13.15 3.50
C ILE A 83 3.90 12.34 3.84
N GLU A 84 3.65 12.06 5.13
CA GLU A 84 2.44 11.43 5.64
C GLU A 84 1.24 12.40 5.63
N GLU A 85 1.43 13.68 5.97
CA GLU A 85 0.42 14.75 5.76
C GLU A 85 0.01 14.91 4.29
N MET A 86 0.91 14.61 3.36
CA MET A 86 0.67 14.65 1.91
C MET A 86 0.05 13.35 1.36
N GLU A 87 -0.26 12.35 2.20
CA GLU A 87 -0.93 11.13 1.76
C GLU A 87 -2.45 11.36 1.64
N PRO A 88 -3.07 11.04 0.48
CA PRO A 88 -4.52 11.19 0.33
C PRO A 88 -5.24 10.19 1.26
N PRO A 89 -6.21 10.63 2.08
CA PRO A 89 -6.89 9.74 3.04
C PRO A 89 -7.64 8.62 2.32
N ILE A 90 -7.30 7.37 2.62
CA ILE A 90 -7.87 6.20 1.96
C ILE A 90 -9.39 6.14 2.24
N PRO A 91 -10.27 6.18 1.22
CA PRO A 91 -11.72 6.33 1.42
C PRO A 91 -12.36 5.26 2.31
N PHE A 92 -11.85 4.03 2.24
CA PHE A 92 -12.33 2.88 3.03
C PHE A 92 -11.91 2.91 4.51
N ILE A 93 -10.97 3.78 4.89
CA ILE A 93 -10.47 3.91 6.27
C ILE A 93 -10.98 5.19 6.90
N ALA A 94 -11.06 6.29 6.14
CA ALA A 94 -11.72 7.51 6.56
C ALA A 94 -13.20 7.27 6.91
N LYS A 95 -13.88 6.43 6.12
CA LYS A 95 -15.18 5.87 6.48
C LYS A 95 -14.94 4.58 7.27
N ARG A 96 -15.04 4.62 8.60
CA ARG A 96 -15.17 3.40 9.40
C ARG A 96 -16.45 2.67 8.94
N ILE A 97 -16.30 1.52 8.32
CA ILE A 97 -17.41 0.68 7.89
C ILE A 97 -17.29 -0.65 8.64
N ASP A 98 -18.26 -0.93 9.51
CA ASP A 98 -18.30 -2.21 10.21
C ASP A 98 -18.53 -3.34 9.20
N PHE A 99 -17.68 -4.37 9.26
CA PHE A 99 -17.70 -5.49 8.33
C PHE A 99 -19.09 -6.15 8.28
N ASP A 100 -19.68 -6.38 9.46
CA ASP A 100 -21.00 -6.96 9.64
C ASP A 100 -22.11 -6.13 8.97
N THR A 101 -21.96 -4.81 8.87
CA THR A 101 -22.93 -3.93 8.21
C THR A 101 -22.88 -4.04 6.67
N GLN A 102 -21.74 -4.44 6.09
CA GLN A 102 -21.67 -4.74 4.65
C GLN A 102 -22.03 -6.19 4.34
N VAL A 103 -21.62 -7.14 5.19
CA VAL A 103 -22.01 -8.54 5.06
C VAL A 103 -23.52 -8.70 5.23
N GLY A 104 -24.15 -8.04 6.21
CA GLY A 104 -25.60 -8.00 6.38
C GLY A 104 -26.30 -7.53 5.10
N LYS A 105 -25.94 -6.35 4.59
CA LYS A 105 -26.51 -5.83 3.32
C LYS A 105 -26.34 -6.77 2.14
N PHE A 106 -25.18 -7.44 2.01
CA PHE A 106 -24.95 -8.41 0.93
C PHE A 106 -25.78 -9.70 1.08
N LEU A 107 -26.06 -10.12 2.32
CA LEU A 107 -26.95 -11.25 2.61
C LEU A 107 -28.42 -10.88 2.39
N ASP A 108 -28.84 -9.70 2.85
CA ASP A 108 -30.20 -9.16 2.68
C ASP A 108 -30.53 -8.95 1.19
N SER A 109 -29.59 -8.38 0.41
CA SER A 109 -29.70 -8.21 -1.05
C SER A 109 -29.68 -9.52 -1.85
N LYS A 110 -29.74 -10.68 -1.18
CA LYS A 110 -29.80 -12.00 -1.81
C LYS A 110 -31.16 -12.68 -1.70
N GLY A 111 -32.20 -11.93 -1.27
CA GLY A 111 -33.57 -12.39 -1.14
C GLY A 111 -34.56 -11.93 -2.23
N GLU A 112 -34.15 -11.02 -3.13
CA GLU A 112 -35.05 -10.36 -4.09
C GLU A 112 -34.62 -10.63 -5.55
N GLU A 113 -35.09 -11.75 -6.11
CA GLU A 113 -35.28 -11.90 -7.56
C GLU A 113 -36.68 -11.37 -7.90
N GLU A 114 -36.80 -10.15 -8.44
CA GLU A 114 -38.07 -9.63 -8.97
C GLU A 114 -37.95 -9.31 -10.47
N GLU A 115 -38.83 -9.92 -11.27
CA GLU A 115 -38.88 -9.75 -12.72
C GLU A 115 -39.62 -8.47 -13.11
N THR A 116 -38.97 -7.57 -13.87
CA THR A 116 -39.69 -6.67 -14.78
C THR A 116 -39.02 -6.63 -16.14
N ALA A 117 -39.70 -7.19 -17.15
CA ALA A 117 -39.30 -7.14 -18.56
C ALA A 117 -40.48 -6.62 -19.42
N SER A 118 -40.15 -6.13 -20.61
CA SER A 118 -41.06 -5.67 -21.68
C SER A 118 -41.59 -4.22 -21.56
N GLN A 119 -41.69 -3.42 -22.65
CA GLN A 119 -41.20 -3.62 -24.03
C GLN A 119 -41.06 -2.31 -24.84
N GLU A 120 -40.21 -2.38 -25.87
CA GLU A 120 -40.22 -1.81 -27.24
C GLU A 120 -41.27 -0.75 -27.68
N GLU A 121 -41.02 0.19 -28.63
CA GLU A 121 -39.84 0.40 -29.52
C GLU A 121 -39.46 1.91 -29.72
N ALA A 122 -39.07 2.57 -30.83
CA ALA A 122 -39.15 2.31 -32.30
C ALA A 122 -38.03 2.97 -33.18
N LYS A 123 -38.40 3.55 -34.34
CA LYS A 123 -37.66 3.59 -35.64
C LYS A 123 -38.07 4.81 -36.51
N PRO A 124 -37.45 5.16 -37.68
CA PRO A 124 -36.12 4.81 -38.25
C PRO A 124 -35.39 5.96 -39.05
N SER A 125 -34.25 5.60 -39.68
CA SER A 125 -33.64 6.19 -40.92
C SER A 125 -32.65 7.36 -40.76
N GLY A 126 -31.55 7.46 -41.53
CA GLY A 126 -31.17 6.66 -42.73
C GLY A 126 -29.69 6.74 -43.17
N THR A 127 -29.41 6.27 -44.40
CA THR A 127 -28.11 5.77 -44.89
C THR A 127 -27.33 6.71 -45.84
N HIS A 128 -25.99 6.72 -45.74
CA HIS A 128 -25.04 6.87 -46.87
C HIS A 128 -23.68 6.23 -46.43
N THR A 129 -23.20 5.14 -47.04
CA THR A 129 -22.31 4.97 -48.23
C THR A 129 -20.83 5.34 -48.02
N ALA A 130 -19.94 4.61 -48.70
CA ALA A 130 -18.47 4.64 -48.56
C ALA A 130 -17.78 5.55 -49.58
N GLU A 131 -16.46 5.72 -49.46
CA GLU A 131 -15.45 6.02 -50.51
C GLU A 131 -14.05 5.57 -50.00
N GLU A 132 -12.98 5.71 -50.80
CA GLU A 132 -11.75 4.88 -50.75
C GLU A 132 -10.41 5.65 -50.57
N GLY A 133 -9.43 5.02 -49.88
CA GLY A 133 -7.98 5.22 -50.07
C GLY A 133 -7.23 6.34 -49.30
N ASP A 134 -6.20 5.98 -48.51
CA ASP A 134 -4.76 6.29 -48.77
C ASP A 134 -3.81 5.57 -47.75
N GLU A 135 -2.48 5.59 -47.99
CA GLU A 135 -1.49 4.66 -47.35
C GLU A 135 -0.56 5.28 -46.24
N PRO A 136 0.56 4.65 -45.79
CA PRO A 136 0.70 4.05 -44.44
C PRO A 136 1.59 4.82 -43.44
N SER A 137 1.56 4.42 -42.14
CA SER A 137 2.77 4.26 -41.28
C SER A 137 2.53 3.64 -39.89
N ILE A 138 3.36 2.63 -39.55
CA ILE A 138 3.90 2.27 -38.22
C ILE A 138 2.96 2.28 -36.98
N PRO A 139 2.54 1.09 -36.47
CA PRO A 139 2.04 0.95 -35.11
C PRO A 139 3.19 0.63 -34.11
N ASP A 140 3.69 1.65 -33.41
CA ASP A 140 4.68 1.51 -32.33
C ASP A 140 4.03 1.06 -31.00
N ASP A 141 3.39 -0.12 -31.02
CA ASP A 141 2.75 -0.73 -29.85
C ASP A 141 3.22 -2.19 -29.71
N CYS A 142 4.37 -2.39 -29.06
CA CYS A 142 4.80 -3.70 -28.58
C CYS A 142 4.11 -4.01 -27.24
N PRO A 143 3.07 -4.88 -27.19
CA PRO A 143 2.38 -5.16 -25.94
C PRO A 143 3.29 -5.87 -24.94
N LEU A 144 3.20 -5.48 -23.67
CA LEU A 144 3.98 -6.04 -22.56
C LEU A 144 3.67 -7.52 -22.24
N SER A 145 2.81 -8.17 -23.03
CA SER A 145 2.45 -9.59 -22.92
C SER A 145 3.62 -10.56 -23.10
N LEU A 146 4.68 -10.16 -23.81
CA LEU A 146 5.85 -11.04 -24.04
C LEU A 146 6.75 -11.23 -22.82
N LEU A 147 6.68 -10.34 -21.81
CA LEU A 147 7.55 -10.40 -20.63
C LEU A 147 7.06 -11.35 -19.52
N VAL A 148 5.78 -11.76 -19.56
CA VAL A 148 5.21 -12.74 -18.62
C VAL A 148 5.79 -14.16 -18.85
N ASN A 149 6.19 -14.49 -20.07
CA ASN A 149 6.56 -15.86 -20.46
C ASN A 149 8.03 -16.25 -20.17
N ARG A 150 8.83 -15.40 -19.52
CA ARG A 150 10.23 -15.72 -19.19
C ARG A 150 10.41 -16.46 -17.84
N ALA A 151 9.37 -16.56 -17.02
CA ALA A 151 9.46 -17.08 -15.64
C ALA A 151 9.10 -18.58 -15.45
N LYS A 152 9.00 -19.38 -16.53
CA LYS A 152 8.69 -20.82 -16.47
C LYS A 152 9.59 -21.70 -17.36
N ARG A 153 10.90 -21.41 -17.40
CA ARG A 153 11.88 -22.32 -18.04
C ARG A 153 13.31 -22.15 -17.50
N LEU A 154 13.58 -22.72 -16.32
CA LEU A 154 14.90 -23.19 -15.88
C LEU A 154 14.74 -23.97 -14.56
N HIS A 155 14.93 -25.30 -14.64
CA HIS A 155 14.75 -26.30 -13.57
C HIS A 155 13.34 -26.37 -12.98
#